data_AF-A0A375I6C4-F1
#
_entry.id   AF-A0A375I6C4-F1
#
_cell.length_a   1.000
_cell.length_b   1.000
_cell.length_c   1.000
_cell.angle_alpha   90.00
_cell.angle_beta   90.00
_cell.angle_gamma   90.00
#
_symmetry.space_group_name_H-M   'P 1'
#
loop_
_entity.id
_entity.type
_entity.pdbx_description
1 polymer ?
#
loop_
_entity_poly.entity_id
_entity_poly.type
_entity_poly.pdbx_seq_one_letter_code
_entity_poly.pdbx_strand_id
1 'polypeptide(L)'
;MTDLTNDKAQAVKIEPGRKRGPNDGSRRFLPVNMTFDTRSHCLTVPLEEDCAPLIRAQWEENQAKIRESLIHDFGANNYRHKVQNFIDLGNAPWSIIALHSIYLEQIRDAFVAQCYYPALLGACGLGERILNQLVLTLRDEDKYKNCPATKYVKSKESINKWDKCIDALREWGIFDDETVRGYRALMKMRNTAIHYQSELDSGEARETALTAIQQISSLIERIFQPIGESPYYFRGPKGRYYVRLESESNPFVKHFILPSCVLVSPVYRFIRNTSGFDVHDDPEYGINRPPLTDEQFADPSRAMESRNSP
;
A
#
# COMPACT_ATOMS: atom_id res chain seq x y z
N MET A 1 -6.22 -4.53 55.09
CA MET A 1 -7.42 -4.33 54.24
C MET A 1 -7.38 -2.87 53.84
N THR A 2 -6.93 -2.46 52.67
CA THR A 2 -7.03 -3.06 51.33
C THR A 2 -5.70 -2.91 50.60
N ASP A 3 -5.17 -4.04 50.14
CA ASP A 3 -4.02 -4.10 49.24
C ASP A 3 -4.57 -3.77 47.84
N LEU A 4 -4.24 -2.58 47.32
CA LEU A 4 -4.59 -2.19 45.96
C LEU A 4 -3.59 -2.90 45.04
N THR A 5 -4.02 -4.05 44.54
CA THR A 5 -3.31 -4.83 43.53
C THR A 5 -2.91 -3.93 42.36
N ASN A 6 -1.60 -3.86 42.19
CA ASN A 6 -0.89 -3.30 41.06
C ASN A 6 -1.12 -4.22 39.84
N ASP A 7 -2.34 -4.24 39.32
CA ASP A 7 -2.72 -5.04 38.16
C ASP A 7 -2.37 -4.26 36.89
N LYS A 8 -1.07 -4.20 36.58
CA LYS A 8 -0.61 -3.70 35.28
C LYS A 8 -0.91 -4.78 34.25
N ALA A 9 -2.04 -4.65 33.54
CA ALA A 9 -2.31 -5.46 32.36
C ALA A 9 -1.08 -5.45 31.44
N GLN A 10 -0.44 -6.61 31.29
CA GLN A 10 0.78 -6.74 30.51
C GLN A 10 0.43 -6.64 29.03
N ALA A 11 0.89 -5.58 28.36
CA ALA A 11 0.62 -5.38 26.93
C ALA A 11 1.09 -6.59 26.10
N VAL A 12 0.17 -7.18 25.34
CA VAL A 12 0.40 -8.39 24.55
C VAL A 12 0.61 -8.04 23.08
N LYS A 13 1.36 -8.88 22.37
CA LYS A 13 1.52 -8.76 20.92
C LYS A 13 0.17 -8.97 20.22
N ILE A 14 -0.16 -8.11 19.26
CA ILE A 14 -1.37 -8.19 18.45
C ILE A 14 -0.99 -8.53 17.01
N GLU A 15 -1.66 -9.54 16.45
CA GLU A 15 -1.43 -10.01 15.08
C GLU A 15 -2.42 -9.40 14.07
N PRO A 16 -2.01 -9.18 12.81
CA PRO A 16 -2.91 -8.72 11.75
C PRO A 16 -4.05 -9.70 11.44
N GLY A 17 -5.11 -9.21 10.82
CA GLY A 17 -6.21 -10.04 10.31
C GLY A 17 -7.21 -10.52 11.36
N ARG A 18 -7.09 -10.05 12.62
CA ARG A 18 -8.09 -10.27 13.67
C ARG A 18 -9.44 -9.64 13.28
N LYS A 19 -10.53 -10.37 13.49
CA LYS A 19 -11.90 -9.82 13.40
C LYS A 19 -12.27 -9.07 14.68
N ARG A 20 -13.06 -8.00 14.54
CA ARG A 20 -13.64 -7.24 15.66
C ARG A 20 -14.55 -8.16 16.49
N GLY A 21 -14.34 -8.16 17.80
CA GLY A 21 -15.18 -8.83 18.80
C GLY A 21 -16.08 -7.85 19.57
N PRO A 22 -16.94 -8.37 20.46
CA PRO A 22 -17.92 -7.55 21.20
C PRO A 22 -17.27 -6.52 22.13
N ASN A 23 -16.06 -6.77 22.62
CA ASN A 23 -15.36 -5.90 23.57
C ASN A 23 -14.40 -4.89 22.90
N ASP A 24 -14.39 -4.82 21.57
CA ASP A 24 -13.43 -4.00 20.83
C ASP A 24 -13.96 -2.59 20.51
N GLY A 25 -15.07 -2.16 21.11
CA GLY A 25 -15.74 -0.88 20.80
C GLY A 25 -14.82 0.35 20.86
N SER A 26 -13.76 0.29 21.67
CA SER A 26 -12.76 1.35 21.84
C SER A 26 -11.46 1.15 21.04
N ARG A 27 -11.44 0.19 20.11
CA ARG A 27 -10.29 -0.13 19.25
C ARG A 27 -10.53 0.22 17.79
N ARG A 28 -9.45 0.46 17.05
CA ARG A 28 -9.43 0.77 15.61
C ARG A 28 -8.40 -0.04 14.85
N PHE A 29 -8.73 -0.35 13.61
CA PHE A 29 -7.80 -1.02 12.71
C PHE A 29 -6.71 -0.05 12.26
N LEU A 30 -5.47 -0.40 12.56
CA LEU A 30 -4.25 0.29 12.14
C LEU A 30 -3.57 -0.54 11.05
N PRO A 31 -3.40 -0.01 9.82
CA PRO A 31 -2.56 -0.64 8.81
C PRO A 31 -1.13 -0.81 9.32
N VAL A 32 -0.59 -2.03 9.22
CA VAL A 32 0.79 -2.35 9.65
C VAL A 32 1.58 -3.09 8.59
N ASN A 33 0.93 -3.91 7.77
CA ASN A 33 1.57 -4.60 6.65
C ASN A 33 1.48 -3.70 5.41
N MET A 34 2.43 -2.77 5.30
CA MET A 34 2.54 -1.85 4.18
C MET A 34 3.95 -1.88 3.59
N THR A 35 4.04 -1.70 2.28
CA THR A 35 5.30 -1.66 1.53
C THR A 35 5.43 -0.33 0.81
N PHE A 36 6.64 0.21 0.75
CA PHE A 36 7.02 1.41 0.00
C PHE A 36 8.55 1.43 -0.15
N ASP A 37 9.07 2.17 -1.13
CA ASP A 37 10.51 2.39 -1.30
C ASP A 37 10.75 3.85 -1.73
N THR A 38 11.47 4.60 -0.89
CA THR A 38 11.80 6.02 -1.11
C THR A 38 13.27 6.25 -1.44
N ARG A 39 14.07 5.21 -1.67
CA ARG A 39 15.50 5.36 -2.02
C ARG A 39 15.70 6.23 -3.26
N SER A 40 14.81 6.14 -4.24
CA SER A 40 14.83 7.00 -5.43
C SER A 40 14.70 8.48 -5.06
N HIS A 41 13.79 8.81 -4.14
CA HIS A 41 13.68 10.18 -3.63
C HIS A 41 15.00 10.62 -2.99
N CYS A 42 15.58 9.80 -2.10
CA CYS A 42 16.88 10.12 -1.50
C CYS A 42 17.95 10.45 -2.56
N LEU A 43 18.05 9.68 -3.65
CA LEU A 43 19.01 9.93 -4.74
C LEU A 43 18.77 11.22 -5.53
N THR A 44 17.56 11.79 -5.46
CA THR A 44 17.16 13.00 -6.21
C THR A 44 17.10 14.27 -5.35
N VAL A 45 17.06 14.14 -4.02
CA VAL A 45 17.00 15.29 -3.12
C VAL A 45 18.29 16.10 -3.23
N PRO A 46 18.22 17.36 -3.70
CA PRO A 46 19.39 18.23 -3.74
C PRO A 46 19.83 18.58 -2.31
N LEU A 47 21.14 18.72 -2.13
CA LEU A 47 21.70 19.22 -0.88
C LEU A 47 21.62 20.76 -0.87
N GLU A 48 21.08 21.34 0.20
CA GLU A 48 21.08 22.79 0.41
C GLU A 48 22.53 23.32 0.53
N GLU A 49 22.81 24.46 -0.08
CA GLU A 49 24.17 25.01 -0.18
C GLU A 49 24.78 25.32 1.21
N ASP A 50 23.95 25.76 2.15
CA ASP A 50 24.30 26.21 3.50
C ASP A 50 24.12 25.14 4.59
N CYS A 51 23.94 23.87 4.21
CA CYS A 51 23.73 22.80 5.17
C CYS A 51 24.94 22.58 6.11
N ALA A 52 24.64 22.24 7.36
CA ALA A 52 25.66 21.93 8.36
C ALA A 52 26.55 20.75 7.93
N PRO A 53 27.86 20.72 8.28
CA PRO A 53 28.79 19.67 7.86
C PRO A 53 28.33 18.25 8.18
N LEU A 54 27.66 18.06 9.32
CA LEU A 54 27.13 16.76 9.73
C LEU A 54 26.00 16.27 8.81
N ILE A 55 25.12 17.18 8.37
CA ILE A 55 24.01 16.89 7.45
C ILE A 55 24.57 16.50 6.08
N ARG A 56 25.59 17.24 5.61
CA ARG A 56 26.30 16.93 4.37
C ARG A 56 26.92 15.54 4.40
N ALA A 57 27.68 15.21 5.44
CA ALA A 57 28.29 13.90 5.59
C ALA A 57 27.25 12.77 5.61
N GLN A 58 26.14 12.96 6.34
CA GLN A 58 25.04 11.99 6.37
C GLN A 58 24.36 11.83 4.99
N TRP A 59 24.15 12.92 4.26
CA TRP A 59 23.61 12.87 2.91
C TRP A 59 24.55 12.11 1.96
N GLU A 60 25.85 12.42 1.97
CA GLU A 60 26.86 11.75 1.14
C GLU A 60 26.93 10.24 1.45
N GLU A 61 26.90 9.87 2.73
CA GLU A 61 26.88 8.47 3.17
C GLU A 61 25.61 7.74 2.68
N ASN A 62 24.45 8.37 2.79
CA ASN A 62 23.19 7.80 2.30
C ASN A 62 23.20 7.61 0.78
N GLN A 63 23.69 8.59 0.02
CA GLN A 63 23.86 8.48 -1.44
C GLN A 63 24.75 7.29 -1.80
N ALA A 64 25.91 7.17 -1.13
CA ALA A 64 26.88 6.12 -1.38
C ALA A 64 26.29 4.73 -1.08
N LYS A 65 25.68 4.55 0.10
CA LYS A 65 25.06 3.28 0.51
C LYS A 65 23.95 2.83 -0.44
N ILE A 66 23.08 3.75 -0.88
CA ILE A 66 22.02 3.41 -1.83
C ILE A 66 22.64 2.96 -3.16
N ARG A 67 23.62 3.68 -3.70
CA ARG A 67 24.27 3.31 -4.96
C ARG A 67 25.01 1.97 -4.87
N GLU A 68 25.69 1.73 -3.76
CA GLU A 68 26.36 0.44 -3.49
C GLU A 68 25.35 -0.70 -3.42
N SER A 69 24.21 -0.51 -2.74
CA SER A 69 23.13 -1.51 -2.71
C SER A 69 22.59 -1.83 -4.11
N LEU A 70 22.37 -0.81 -4.95
CA LEU A 70 21.92 -1.03 -6.34
C LEU A 70 22.96 -1.77 -7.19
N ILE A 71 24.25 -1.52 -6.97
CA ILE A 71 25.33 -2.25 -7.65
C ILE A 71 25.36 -3.71 -7.19
N HIS A 72 25.16 -3.95 -5.89
CA HIS A 72 25.09 -5.30 -5.33
C HIS A 72 23.88 -6.08 -5.89
N ASP A 73 22.70 -5.46 -5.90
CA ASP A 73 21.45 -6.10 -6.29
C ASP A 73 21.37 -6.39 -7.79
N PHE A 74 21.87 -5.47 -8.63
CA PHE A 74 21.73 -5.58 -10.09
C PHE A 74 23.05 -5.87 -10.82
N GLY A 75 24.19 -5.88 -10.12
CA GLY A 75 25.52 -6.14 -10.67
C GLY A 75 26.20 -4.91 -11.30
N ALA A 76 27.54 -4.94 -11.34
CA ALA A 76 28.39 -3.81 -11.71
C ALA A 76 28.34 -3.40 -13.20
N ASN A 77 27.99 -4.32 -14.10
CA ASN A 77 27.89 -3.99 -15.53
C ASN A 77 26.78 -2.97 -15.77
N ASN A 78 27.06 -1.91 -16.55
CA ASN A 78 26.13 -0.82 -16.86
C ASN A 78 25.48 -0.16 -15.61
N TYR A 79 26.15 -0.18 -14.45
CA TYR A 79 25.56 0.29 -13.19
C TYR A 79 25.02 1.72 -13.25
N ARG A 80 25.65 2.62 -14.02
CA ARG A 80 25.17 4.00 -14.19
C ARG A 80 23.77 4.05 -14.81
N HIS A 81 23.50 3.25 -15.84
CA HIS A 81 22.17 3.16 -16.45
C HIS A 81 21.16 2.50 -15.51
N LYS A 82 21.58 1.50 -14.73
CA LYS A 82 20.71 0.85 -13.74
C LYS A 82 20.29 1.83 -12.64
N VAL A 83 21.23 2.60 -12.12
CA VAL A 83 20.94 3.68 -11.16
C VAL A 83 20.01 4.74 -11.77
N GLN A 84 20.23 5.12 -13.03
CA GLN A 84 19.32 6.05 -13.72
C GLN A 84 17.92 5.46 -13.88
N ASN A 85 17.79 4.21 -14.32
CA ASN A 85 16.51 3.51 -14.42
C ASN A 85 15.79 3.49 -13.06
N PHE A 86 16.51 3.24 -11.97
CA PHE A 86 15.95 3.25 -10.62
C PHE A 86 15.44 4.64 -10.20
N ILE A 87 16.19 5.70 -10.54
CA ILE A 87 15.76 7.08 -10.32
C ILE A 87 14.50 7.41 -11.16
N ASP A 88 14.50 7.06 -12.44
CA ASP A 88 13.41 7.36 -13.37
C ASP A 88 12.11 6.65 -12.98
N LEU A 89 12.20 5.44 -12.43
CA LEU A 89 11.06 4.73 -11.87
C LEU A 89 10.38 5.47 -10.72
N GLY A 90 11.07 6.37 -10.04
CA GLY A 90 10.58 7.04 -8.84
C GLY A 90 10.33 6.08 -7.68
N ASN A 91 9.59 6.55 -6.68
CA ASN A 91 9.32 5.75 -5.47
C ASN A 91 8.44 4.54 -5.79
N ALA A 92 8.62 3.44 -5.05
CA ALA A 92 7.59 2.40 -5.03
C ALA A 92 6.38 2.90 -4.22
N PRO A 93 5.16 2.70 -4.72
CA PRO A 93 3.95 3.26 -4.12
C PRO A 93 3.67 2.65 -2.75
N TRP A 94 2.98 3.41 -1.90
CA TRP A 94 2.41 2.85 -0.68
C TRP A 94 1.31 1.85 -1.03
N SER A 95 1.42 0.63 -0.49
CA SER A 95 0.42 -0.42 -0.68
C SER A 95 0.28 -1.29 0.56
N ILE A 96 -0.95 -1.68 0.86
CA ILE A 96 -1.28 -2.66 1.92
C ILE A 96 -1.49 -4.08 1.38
N ILE A 97 -1.38 -4.31 0.07
CA ILE A 97 -1.59 -5.64 -0.53
C ILE A 97 -0.25 -6.28 -0.83
N ALA A 98 0.23 -7.12 0.10
CA ALA A 98 1.55 -7.75 0.03
C ALA A 98 1.84 -8.44 -1.31
N LEU A 99 0.87 -9.16 -1.89
CA LEU A 99 1.07 -9.88 -3.14
C LEU A 99 1.30 -8.95 -4.34
N HIS A 100 0.60 -7.81 -4.41
CA HIS A 100 0.79 -6.84 -5.50
C HIS A 100 2.16 -6.18 -5.39
N SER A 101 2.61 -5.92 -4.16
CA SER A 101 3.92 -5.35 -3.89
C SER A 101 5.07 -6.26 -4.34
N ILE A 102 4.98 -7.57 -4.08
CA ILE A 102 6.00 -8.55 -4.52
C ILE A 102 6.13 -8.55 -6.04
N TYR A 103 5.01 -8.58 -6.78
CA TYR A 103 5.07 -8.58 -8.23
C TYR A 103 5.53 -7.23 -8.78
N LEU A 104 5.12 -6.12 -8.17
CA LEU A 104 5.59 -4.79 -8.57
C LEU A 104 7.10 -4.65 -8.38
N GLU A 105 7.64 -5.16 -7.27
CA GLU A 105 9.09 -5.19 -7.01
C GLU A 105 9.82 -5.95 -8.13
N GLN A 106 9.39 -7.17 -8.46
CA GLN A 106 9.98 -7.95 -9.56
C GLN A 106 9.92 -7.24 -10.91
N ILE A 107 8.82 -6.52 -11.19
CA ILE A 107 8.64 -5.74 -12.41
C ILE A 107 9.63 -4.56 -12.44
N ARG A 108 9.76 -3.84 -11.33
CA ARG A 108 10.69 -2.72 -11.18
C ARG A 108 12.14 -3.20 -11.30
N ASP A 109 12.48 -4.32 -10.68
CA ASP A 109 13.79 -4.94 -10.75
C ASP A 109 14.16 -5.33 -12.18
N ALA A 110 13.21 -5.92 -12.93
CA ALA A 110 13.40 -6.22 -14.34
C ALA A 110 13.71 -4.94 -15.15
N PHE A 111 13.01 -3.84 -14.90
CA PHE A 111 13.29 -2.56 -15.56
C PHE A 111 14.68 -2.02 -15.21
N VAL A 112 15.05 -2.04 -13.93
CA VAL A 112 16.38 -1.59 -13.47
C VAL A 112 17.47 -2.43 -14.14
N ALA A 113 17.28 -3.75 -14.20
CA ALA A 113 18.16 -4.70 -14.86
C ALA A 113 18.18 -4.59 -16.41
N GLN A 114 17.51 -3.59 -17.00
CA GLN A 114 17.42 -3.34 -18.44
C GLN A 114 16.61 -4.39 -19.23
N CYS A 115 15.80 -5.20 -18.55
CA CYS A 115 14.85 -6.15 -19.13
C CYS A 115 13.51 -5.46 -19.42
N TYR A 116 13.51 -4.47 -20.33
CA TYR A 116 12.38 -3.56 -20.52
C TYR A 116 11.10 -4.22 -21.03
N TYR A 117 11.18 -5.11 -22.01
CA TYR A 117 9.98 -5.79 -22.53
C TYR A 117 9.31 -6.72 -21.49
N PRO A 118 10.07 -7.57 -20.75
CA PRO A 118 9.52 -8.27 -19.59
C PRO A 118 8.88 -7.35 -18.55
N ALA A 119 9.50 -6.21 -18.25
CA ALA A 119 8.96 -5.25 -17.30
C ALA A 119 7.65 -4.62 -17.79
N LEU A 120 7.55 -4.27 -19.08
CA LEU A 120 6.32 -3.79 -19.72
C LEU A 120 5.18 -4.81 -19.63
N LEU A 121 5.44 -6.06 -20.02
CA LEU A 121 4.44 -7.12 -19.96
C LEU A 121 4.04 -7.43 -18.51
N GLY A 122 5.00 -7.42 -17.60
CA GLY A 122 4.75 -7.60 -16.17
C GLY A 122 3.86 -6.51 -15.60
N ALA A 123 4.12 -5.23 -15.90
CA ALA A 123 3.29 -4.11 -15.46
C ALA A 123 1.85 -4.23 -15.97
N CYS A 124 1.67 -4.53 -17.25
CA CYS A 124 0.36 -4.76 -17.85
C CYS A 124 -0.37 -5.95 -17.21
N GLY A 125 0.34 -7.07 -17.03
CA GLY A 125 -0.20 -8.29 -16.43
C GLY A 125 -0.57 -8.12 -14.97
N LEU A 126 0.20 -7.35 -14.20
CA LEU A 126 -0.14 -7.00 -12.83
C LEU A 126 -1.43 -6.15 -12.79
N GLY A 127 -1.57 -5.18 -13.69
CA GLY A 127 -2.82 -4.42 -13.86
C GLY A 127 -4.02 -5.33 -14.07
N GLU A 128 -3.95 -6.26 -15.03
CA GLU A 128 -5.02 -7.23 -15.28
C GLU A 128 -5.32 -8.08 -14.03
N ARG A 129 -4.26 -8.53 -13.34
CA ARG A 129 -4.40 -9.36 -12.14
C ARG A 129 -5.14 -8.64 -11.02
N ILE A 130 -4.78 -7.38 -10.74
CA ILE A 130 -5.43 -6.55 -9.72
C ILE A 130 -6.90 -6.33 -10.10
N LEU A 131 -7.15 -5.94 -11.35
CA LEU A 131 -8.49 -5.72 -11.90
C LEU A 131 -9.38 -6.95 -11.71
N ASN A 132 -8.88 -8.12 -12.10
CA ASN A 132 -9.59 -9.38 -12.00
C ASN A 132 -9.83 -9.79 -10.54
N GLN A 133 -8.84 -9.61 -9.68
CA GLN A 133 -8.97 -9.92 -8.25
C GLN A 133 -10.05 -9.05 -7.60
N LEU A 134 -10.06 -7.74 -7.86
CA LEU A 134 -11.09 -6.83 -7.33
C LEU A 134 -12.49 -7.30 -7.72
N VAL A 135 -12.69 -7.61 -9.00
CA VAL A 135 -13.99 -8.09 -9.49
C VAL A 135 -14.38 -9.42 -8.85
N LEU A 136 -13.47 -10.40 -8.84
CA LEU A 136 -13.74 -11.74 -8.30
C LEU A 136 -14.06 -11.71 -6.81
N THR A 137 -13.35 -10.90 -6.04
CA THR A 137 -13.55 -10.80 -4.59
C THR A 137 -14.84 -10.05 -4.24
N LEU A 138 -15.21 -9.02 -5.01
CA LEU A 138 -16.29 -8.11 -4.64
C LEU A 138 -17.65 -8.47 -5.26
N ARG A 139 -17.70 -9.07 -6.45
CA ARG A 139 -18.95 -9.23 -7.22
C ARG A 139 -20.07 -9.97 -6.47
N ASP A 140 -19.71 -10.89 -5.57
CA ASP A 140 -20.65 -11.75 -4.85
C ASP A 140 -21.06 -11.16 -3.50
N GLU A 141 -20.46 -10.03 -3.08
CA GLU A 141 -20.86 -9.31 -1.88
C GLU A 141 -22.23 -8.65 -2.05
N ASP A 142 -23.01 -8.58 -0.96
CA ASP A 142 -24.41 -8.13 -0.99
C ASP A 142 -24.61 -6.75 -1.62
N LYS A 143 -23.62 -5.86 -1.44
CA LYS A 143 -23.60 -4.51 -2.01
C LYS A 143 -23.52 -4.51 -3.55
N TYR A 144 -22.88 -5.51 -4.14
CA TYR A 144 -22.52 -5.52 -5.57
C TYR A 144 -23.25 -6.58 -6.38
N LYS A 145 -23.66 -7.70 -5.78
CA LYS A 145 -24.26 -8.85 -6.50
C LYS A 145 -25.48 -8.50 -7.37
N ASN A 146 -26.26 -7.50 -6.96
CA ASN A 146 -27.47 -7.06 -7.65
C ASN A 146 -27.29 -5.80 -8.51
N CYS A 147 -26.08 -5.24 -8.57
CA CYS A 147 -25.79 -4.08 -9.40
C CYS A 147 -25.92 -4.47 -10.90
N PRO A 148 -26.52 -3.63 -11.76
CA PRO A 148 -26.63 -3.89 -13.20
C PRO A 148 -25.29 -4.19 -13.88
N ALA A 149 -24.20 -3.51 -13.49
CA ALA A 149 -22.84 -3.80 -13.97
C ALA A 149 -22.42 -5.26 -13.76
N THR A 150 -22.82 -5.87 -12.64
CA THR A 150 -22.35 -7.20 -12.22
C THR A 150 -22.71 -8.28 -13.22
N LYS A 151 -23.83 -8.13 -13.96
CA LYS A 151 -24.23 -9.07 -15.01
C LYS A 151 -23.18 -9.21 -16.12
N TYR A 152 -22.36 -8.18 -16.33
CA TYR A 152 -21.33 -8.17 -17.37
C TYR A 152 -20.01 -8.79 -16.93
N VAL A 153 -19.83 -9.13 -15.65
CA VAL A 153 -18.60 -9.69 -15.07
C VAL A 153 -18.83 -11.00 -14.28
N LYS A 154 -19.89 -11.75 -14.63
CA LYS A 154 -20.24 -13.02 -13.97
C LYS A 154 -19.37 -14.20 -14.38
N SER A 155 -18.99 -14.29 -15.65
CA SER A 155 -18.25 -15.44 -16.18
C SER A 155 -16.73 -15.18 -16.18
N LYS A 156 -15.95 -16.26 -16.10
CA LYS A 156 -14.49 -16.19 -16.24
C LYS A 156 -14.06 -15.51 -17.55
N GLU A 157 -14.77 -15.79 -18.64
CA GLU A 157 -14.50 -15.14 -19.94
C GLU A 157 -14.74 -13.64 -19.91
N SER A 158 -15.79 -13.19 -19.19
CA SER A 158 -16.09 -11.76 -19.08
C SER A 158 -15.08 -10.99 -18.24
N ILE A 159 -14.47 -11.64 -17.24
CA ILE A 159 -13.45 -11.04 -16.38
C ILE A 159 -12.16 -10.75 -17.16
N ASN A 160 -11.83 -11.56 -18.17
CA ASN A 160 -10.69 -11.29 -19.04
C ASN A 160 -10.89 -10.08 -19.96
N LYS A 161 -12.08 -9.45 -19.96
CA LYS A 161 -12.38 -8.26 -20.77
C LYS A 161 -12.23 -7.01 -19.90
N TRP A 162 -11.04 -6.40 -19.95
CA TRP A 162 -10.66 -5.23 -19.15
C TRP A 162 -11.76 -4.16 -19.09
N ASP A 163 -12.31 -3.74 -20.23
CA ASP A 163 -13.36 -2.70 -20.28
C ASP A 163 -14.56 -3.02 -19.37
N LYS A 164 -15.02 -4.28 -19.37
CA LYS A 164 -16.16 -4.71 -18.54
C LYS A 164 -15.83 -4.64 -17.06
N CYS A 165 -14.62 -5.05 -16.68
CA CYS A 165 -14.16 -4.99 -15.29
C CYS A 165 -13.99 -3.54 -14.82
N ILE A 166 -13.41 -2.68 -15.66
CA ILE A 166 -13.22 -1.25 -15.37
C ILE A 166 -14.57 -0.57 -15.16
N ASP A 167 -15.52 -0.79 -16.09
CA ASP A 167 -16.85 -0.18 -16.00
C ASP A 167 -17.63 -0.69 -14.78
N ALA A 168 -17.53 -1.99 -14.46
CA ALA A 168 -18.16 -2.55 -13.27
C ALA A 168 -17.60 -1.97 -11.96
N LEU A 169 -16.27 -1.87 -11.84
CA LEU A 169 -15.63 -1.30 -10.64
C LEU A 169 -15.90 0.20 -10.48
N ARG A 170 -16.08 0.92 -11.58
CA ARG A 170 -16.58 2.31 -11.57
C ARG A 170 -18.02 2.36 -11.04
N GLU A 171 -18.93 1.55 -11.59
CA GLU A 171 -20.33 1.52 -11.12
C GLU A 171 -20.47 1.10 -9.66
N TRP A 172 -19.55 0.26 -9.16
CA TRP A 172 -19.49 -0.13 -7.75
C TRP A 172 -18.89 0.94 -6.83
N GLY A 173 -18.41 2.06 -7.39
CA GLY A 173 -17.75 3.14 -6.64
C GLY A 173 -16.39 2.73 -6.06
N ILE A 174 -15.75 1.71 -6.63
CA ILE A 174 -14.37 1.31 -6.28
C ILE A 174 -13.37 2.16 -7.07
N PHE A 175 -13.68 2.43 -8.33
CA PHE A 175 -12.87 3.32 -9.18
C PHE A 175 -13.55 4.65 -9.39
N ASP A 176 -12.78 5.72 -9.22
CA ASP A 176 -13.12 7.04 -9.73
C ASP A 176 -12.68 7.20 -11.21
N ASP A 177 -13.01 8.35 -11.80
CA ASP A 177 -12.80 8.60 -13.22
C ASP A 177 -11.32 8.60 -13.63
N GLU A 178 -10.42 9.02 -12.75
CA GLU A 178 -8.98 9.02 -13.06
C GLU A 178 -8.39 7.62 -12.95
N THR A 179 -8.90 6.76 -12.06
CA THR A 179 -8.48 5.35 -11.96
C THR A 179 -8.93 4.60 -13.21
N VAL A 180 -10.14 4.90 -13.69
CA VAL A 180 -10.66 4.40 -14.97
C VAL A 180 -9.78 4.83 -16.15
N ARG A 181 -9.38 6.11 -16.22
CA ARG A 181 -8.46 6.59 -17.27
C ARG A 181 -7.12 5.86 -17.22
N GLY A 182 -6.55 5.69 -16.02
CA GLY A 182 -5.28 4.99 -15.83
C GLY A 182 -5.32 3.53 -16.30
N TYR A 183 -6.37 2.78 -15.94
CA TYR A 183 -6.54 1.40 -16.41
C TYR A 183 -6.75 1.31 -17.92
N ARG A 184 -7.50 2.24 -18.53
CA ARG A 184 -7.67 2.26 -19.99
C ARG A 184 -6.37 2.58 -20.72
N ALA A 185 -5.53 3.45 -20.16
CA ALA A 185 -4.20 3.71 -20.69
C ALA A 185 -3.31 2.45 -20.61
N LEU A 186 -3.32 1.76 -19.47
CA LEU A 186 -2.57 0.51 -19.28
C LEU A 186 -3.06 -0.61 -20.21
N MET A 187 -4.37 -0.73 -20.42
CA MET A 187 -4.97 -1.65 -21.38
C MET A 187 -4.48 -1.38 -22.81
N LYS A 188 -4.42 -0.11 -23.21
CA LYS A 188 -3.90 0.29 -24.53
C LYS A 188 -2.43 -0.12 -24.69
N MET A 189 -1.60 0.15 -23.68
CA MET A 189 -0.19 -0.26 -23.69
C MET A 189 -0.03 -1.78 -23.81
N ARG A 190 -0.84 -2.55 -23.07
CA ARG A 190 -0.89 -4.01 -23.16
C ARG A 190 -1.21 -4.48 -24.58
N ASN A 191 -2.23 -3.88 -25.20
CA ASN A 191 -2.65 -4.26 -26.54
C ASN A 191 -1.57 -3.95 -27.58
N THR A 192 -0.95 -2.78 -27.51
CA THR A 192 0.19 -2.42 -28.36
C THR A 192 1.39 -3.35 -28.14
N ALA A 193 1.71 -3.72 -26.90
CA ALA A 193 2.86 -4.56 -26.61
C ALA A 193 2.72 -6.02 -27.09
N ILE A 194 1.48 -6.56 -27.12
CA ILE A 194 1.22 -7.98 -27.43
C ILE A 194 0.78 -8.19 -28.88
N HIS A 195 0.06 -7.24 -29.47
CA HIS A 195 -0.32 -7.32 -30.87
C HIS A 195 0.81 -6.78 -31.72
N TYR A 196 1.40 -7.65 -32.56
CA TYR A 196 2.52 -7.30 -33.43
C TYR A 196 2.23 -6.02 -34.24
N GLN A 197 3.08 -5.02 -34.05
CA GLN A 197 3.15 -3.78 -34.82
C GLN A 197 4.59 -3.62 -35.26
N SER A 198 4.84 -3.43 -36.56
CA SER A 198 6.18 -3.28 -37.14
C SER A 198 6.99 -2.11 -36.55
N GLU A 199 6.31 -1.21 -35.83
CA GLU A 199 6.87 -0.06 -35.14
C GLU A 199 7.64 -0.44 -33.85
N LEU A 200 7.40 -1.64 -33.29
CA LEU A 200 8.13 -2.19 -32.13
C LEU A 200 9.35 -3.04 -32.52
N ASP A 201 9.63 -3.19 -33.82
CA ASP A 201 10.77 -3.96 -34.33
C ASP A 201 12.13 -3.31 -34.06
N SER A 202 12.16 -2.09 -33.49
CA SER A 202 13.39 -1.42 -33.04
C SER A 202 14.05 -2.09 -31.83
N GLY A 203 13.30 -2.91 -31.08
CA GLY A 203 13.76 -3.49 -29.81
C GLY A 203 13.78 -2.50 -28.64
N GLU A 204 13.34 -1.25 -28.85
CA GLU A 204 13.33 -0.22 -27.81
C GLU A 204 12.01 -0.21 -27.03
N ALA A 205 11.97 -0.92 -25.89
CA ALA A 205 10.80 -0.97 -25.01
C ALA A 205 10.90 -0.09 -23.75
N ARG A 206 12.02 0.64 -23.58
CA ARG A 206 12.33 1.35 -22.33
C ARG A 206 11.25 2.36 -21.93
N GLU A 207 10.93 3.32 -22.79
CA GLU A 207 9.99 4.39 -22.44
C GLU A 207 8.57 3.87 -22.20
N THR A 208 8.12 2.91 -23.02
CA THR A 208 6.82 2.26 -22.82
C THR A 208 6.78 1.46 -21.53
N ALA A 209 7.86 0.74 -21.18
CA ALA A 209 7.97 0.03 -19.91
C ALA A 209 7.95 1.01 -18.72
N LEU A 210 8.72 2.08 -18.78
CA LEU A 210 8.75 3.11 -17.74
C LEU A 210 7.36 3.69 -17.51
N THR A 211 6.69 4.09 -18.59
CA THR A 211 5.32 4.63 -18.56
C THR A 211 4.34 3.63 -17.95
N ALA A 212 4.40 2.36 -18.35
CA ALA A 212 3.52 1.32 -17.82
C ALA A 212 3.75 1.07 -16.32
N ILE A 213 5.01 1.06 -15.87
CA ILE A 213 5.37 0.84 -14.46
C ILE A 213 4.94 2.01 -13.59
N GLN A 214 5.16 3.25 -14.05
CA GLN A 214 4.68 4.45 -13.36
C GLN A 214 3.15 4.46 -13.29
N GLN A 215 2.47 4.09 -14.38
CA GLN A 215 1.01 4.00 -14.43
C GLN A 215 0.45 2.98 -13.44
N ILE A 216 1.00 1.76 -13.39
CA ILE A 216 0.53 0.73 -12.43
C ILE A 216 0.89 1.11 -10.98
N SER A 217 2.04 1.77 -10.76
CA SER A 217 2.43 2.26 -9.44
C SER A 217 1.43 3.28 -8.91
N SER A 218 1.05 4.25 -9.74
CA SER A 218 0.02 5.25 -9.42
C SER A 218 -1.35 4.60 -9.15
N LEU A 219 -1.76 3.61 -9.96
CA LEU A 219 -3.01 2.88 -9.74
C LEU A 219 -2.99 2.12 -8.40
N ILE A 220 -1.88 1.45 -8.06
CA ILE A 220 -1.74 0.72 -6.79
C ILE A 220 -1.84 1.69 -5.61
N GLU A 221 -1.11 2.80 -5.64
CA GLU A 221 -1.15 3.81 -4.57
C GLU A 221 -2.58 4.32 -4.38
N ARG A 222 -3.25 4.68 -5.47
CA ARG A 222 -4.58 5.27 -5.40
C ARG A 222 -5.64 4.32 -4.85
N ILE A 223 -5.55 3.04 -5.17
CA ILE A 223 -6.52 2.03 -4.73
C ILE A 223 -6.19 1.55 -3.31
N PHE A 224 -4.91 1.40 -2.97
CA PHE A 224 -4.48 0.66 -1.78
C PHE A 224 -3.63 1.47 -0.79
N GLN A 225 -3.55 2.80 -0.92
CA GLN A 225 -2.82 3.64 0.04
C GLN A 225 -3.38 3.47 1.47
N PRO A 226 -2.53 3.14 2.46
CA PRO A 226 -2.94 3.05 3.87
C PRO A 226 -3.10 4.39 4.59
N ILE A 227 -2.66 5.47 3.93
CA ILE A 227 -2.47 6.79 4.55
C ILE A 227 -2.96 7.88 3.60
N GLY A 228 -3.17 9.07 4.16
CA GLY A 228 -3.58 10.24 3.39
C GLY A 228 -5.10 10.39 3.28
N GLU A 229 -5.52 11.19 2.31
CA GLU A 229 -6.93 11.50 2.09
C GLU A 229 -7.64 10.32 1.42
N SER A 230 -8.50 9.66 2.19
CA SER A 230 -9.34 8.56 1.72
C SER A 230 -10.60 8.49 2.57
N PRO A 231 -11.75 8.13 1.98
CA PRO A 231 -13.00 8.02 2.73
C PRO A 231 -12.95 6.93 3.80
N TYR A 232 -12.01 5.98 3.72
CA TYR A 232 -11.94 4.84 4.63
C TYR A 232 -11.10 5.11 5.88
N TYR A 233 -10.29 6.17 5.88
CA TYR A 233 -9.35 6.45 6.95
C TYR A 233 -9.63 7.77 7.65
N PHE A 234 -9.13 7.87 8.88
CA PHE A 234 -9.01 9.12 9.62
C PHE A 234 -7.64 9.21 10.30
N ARG A 235 -7.17 10.43 10.53
CA ARG A 235 -5.90 10.69 11.24
C ARG A 235 -6.15 10.63 12.75
N GLY A 236 -5.46 9.73 13.44
CA GLY A 236 -5.56 9.57 14.89
C GLY A 236 -4.43 10.26 15.68
N PRO A 237 -4.29 9.95 16.98
CA PRO A 237 -3.62 10.83 17.97
C PRO A 237 -2.09 10.89 17.83
N LYS A 238 -1.48 9.94 17.13
CA LYS A 238 -0.02 9.87 16.86
C LYS A 238 0.33 10.17 15.41
N GLY A 239 -0.55 10.89 14.69
CA GLY A 239 -0.39 11.18 13.26
C GLY A 239 -0.52 9.97 12.34
N ARG A 240 -0.91 8.81 12.88
CA ARG A 240 -1.18 7.57 12.13
C ARG A 240 -2.60 7.55 11.60
N TYR A 241 -2.82 6.79 10.54
CA TYR A 241 -4.13 6.61 9.94
C TYR A 241 -4.79 5.32 10.44
N TYR A 242 -6.09 5.39 10.68
CA TYR A 242 -6.89 4.29 11.18
C TYR A 242 -8.14 4.13 10.31
N VAL A 243 -8.63 2.91 10.17
CA VAL A 243 -9.88 2.64 9.45
C VAL A 243 -11.05 3.19 10.25
N ARG A 244 -11.95 3.92 9.58
CA ARG A 244 -13.19 4.43 10.17
C ARG A 244 -14.13 3.29 10.54
N LEU A 245 -14.79 3.38 11.68
CA LEU A 245 -15.75 2.35 12.15
C LEU A 245 -16.82 2.04 11.10
N GLU A 246 -17.44 3.07 10.52
CA GLU A 246 -18.49 2.93 9.51
C GLU A 246 -17.99 2.25 8.22
N SER A 247 -16.70 2.42 7.92
CA SER A 247 -16.08 1.89 6.71
C SER A 247 -15.72 0.40 6.82
N GLU A 248 -15.63 -0.17 8.02
CA GLU A 248 -15.26 -1.59 8.21
C GLU A 248 -16.23 -2.56 7.55
N SER A 249 -17.50 -2.16 7.39
CA SER A 249 -18.54 -2.94 6.73
C SER A 249 -18.48 -2.87 5.19
N ASN A 250 -17.72 -1.93 4.64
CA ASN A 250 -17.54 -1.80 3.20
C ASN A 250 -16.81 -3.05 2.67
N PRO A 251 -17.34 -3.77 1.66
CA PRO A 251 -16.70 -4.99 1.20
C PRO A 251 -15.26 -4.82 0.70
N PHE A 252 -14.93 -3.67 0.10
CA PHE A 252 -13.55 -3.37 -0.29
C PHE A 252 -12.63 -3.29 0.94
N VAL A 253 -13.03 -2.52 1.96
CA VAL A 253 -12.27 -2.36 3.20
C VAL A 253 -12.09 -3.70 3.90
N LYS A 254 -13.18 -4.46 4.03
CA LYS A 254 -13.21 -5.79 4.66
C LYS A 254 -12.23 -6.77 4.02
N HIS A 255 -12.15 -6.82 2.69
CA HIS A 255 -11.37 -7.83 1.97
C HIS A 255 -9.95 -7.40 1.62
N PHE A 256 -9.69 -6.10 1.47
CA PHE A 256 -8.41 -5.59 0.99
C PHE A 256 -7.66 -4.76 2.05
N ILE A 257 -8.37 -4.08 2.96
CA ILE A 257 -7.72 -3.23 3.96
C ILE A 257 -7.50 -3.98 5.29
N LEU A 258 -8.59 -4.49 5.88
CA LEU A 258 -8.55 -5.09 7.21
C LEU A 258 -7.56 -6.26 7.37
N PRO A 259 -7.32 -7.13 6.36
CA PRO A 259 -6.35 -8.21 6.51
C PRO A 259 -4.93 -7.75 6.82
N SER A 260 -4.58 -6.51 6.44
CA SER A 260 -3.26 -5.90 6.66
C SER A 260 -3.22 -4.99 7.89
N CYS A 261 -4.28 -5.00 8.69
CA CYS A 261 -4.42 -4.18 9.89
C CYS A 261 -4.35 -5.00 11.18
N VAL A 262 -3.88 -4.35 12.24
CA VAL A 262 -4.04 -4.80 13.65
C VAL A 262 -5.11 -3.96 14.33
N LEU A 263 -5.83 -4.54 15.29
CA LEU A 263 -6.88 -3.86 16.03
C LEU A 263 -6.32 -3.32 17.35
N VAL A 264 -6.20 -2.00 17.47
CA VAL A 264 -5.48 -1.33 18.57
C VAL A 264 -6.35 -0.34 19.34
N SER A 265 -6.08 -0.20 20.63
CA SER A 265 -6.54 0.91 21.47
C SER A 265 -5.86 2.23 21.05
N PRO A 266 -6.26 3.39 21.59
CA PRO A 266 -5.50 4.64 21.46
C PRO A 266 -4.08 4.57 22.07
N VAL A 267 -3.82 3.57 22.93
CA VAL A 267 -2.62 3.46 23.78
C VAL A 267 -1.87 2.15 23.52
N TYR A 268 -1.34 2.01 22.31
CA TYR A 268 -0.49 0.89 21.91
C TYR A 268 0.97 1.32 21.68
N ARG A 269 1.87 0.34 21.55
CA ARG A 269 3.32 0.55 21.37
C ARG A 269 3.84 -0.28 20.20
N PHE A 270 4.86 0.25 19.52
CA PHE A 270 5.70 -0.52 18.61
C PHE A 270 6.95 -0.97 19.36
N ILE A 271 7.28 -2.25 19.26
CA ILE A 271 8.51 -2.82 19.81
C ILE A 271 9.36 -3.30 18.63
N ARG A 272 10.59 -2.81 18.52
CA ARG A 272 11.51 -3.23 17.46
C ARG A 272 11.89 -4.70 17.67
N ASN A 273 11.83 -5.50 16.61
CA ASN A 273 12.30 -6.88 16.58
C ASN A 273 13.32 -7.09 15.44
N THR A 274 13.73 -8.34 15.20
CA THR A 274 14.72 -8.70 14.17
C THR A 274 14.25 -8.46 12.74
N SER A 275 12.94 -8.43 12.51
CA SER A 275 12.33 -8.36 11.17
C SER A 275 11.50 -7.10 10.94
N GLY A 276 11.52 -6.14 11.87
CA GLY A 276 10.70 -4.93 11.82
C GLY A 276 10.21 -4.50 13.20
N PHE A 277 8.90 -4.32 13.33
CA PHE A 277 8.25 -3.89 14.58
C PHE A 277 7.04 -4.77 14.90
N ASP A 278 6.94 -5.20 16.15
CA ASP A 278 5.74 -5.80 16.72
C ASP A 278 4.84 -4.72 17.31
N VAL A 279 3.53 -4.95 17.26
CA VAL A 279 2.53 -4.09 17.91
C VAL A 279 2.06 -4.72 19.20
N HIS A 280 2.22 -4.00 20.31
CA HIS A 280 1.77 -4.42 21.63
C HIS A 280 0.67 -3.51 22.16
N ASP A 281 -0.36 -4.12 22.72
CA ASP A 281 -1.52 -3.39 23.24
C ASP A 281 -2.09 -4.07 24.49
N ASP A 282 -2.78 -3.30 25.33
CA ASP A 282 -3.47 -3.80 26.50
C ASP A 282 -4.71 -4.61 26.05
N PRO A 283 -4.83 -5.92 26.35
CA PRO A 283 -5.97 -6.73 25.94
C PRO A 283 -7.29 -6.32 26.61
N GLU A 284 -7.21 -5.66 27.77
CA GLU A 284 -8.38 -5.28 28.57
C GLU A 284 -8.85 -3.84 28.33
N TYR A 285 -8.16 -3.11 27.45
CA TYR A 285 -8.50 -1.73 27.14
C TYR A 285 -9.95 -1.59 26.67
N GLY A 286 -10.74 -0.83 27.44
CA GLY A 286 -12.12 -0.50 27.09
C GLY A 286 -13.15 -1.58 27.41
N ILE A 287 -12.76 -2.72 27.99
CA ILE A 287 -13.71 -3.71 28.49
C ILE A 287 -14.59 -3.06 29.57
N ASN A 288 -15.91 -3.28 29.49
CA ASN A 288 -16.91 -2.68 30.39
C ASN A 288 -16.93 -1.14 30.42
N ARG A 289 -16.34 -0.48 29.42
CA ARG A 289 -16.41 0.98 29.24
C ARG A 289 -17.22 1.32 27.98
N PRO A 290 -17.81 2.53 27.90
CA PRO A 290 -18.47 2.99 26.68
C PRO A 290 -17.52 2.91 25.47
N PRO A 291 -18.00 2.45 24.30
CA PRO A 291 -17.23 2.51 23.05
C PRO A 291 -16.81 3.92 22.70
N LEU A 292 -15.62 4.08 22.13
CA LEU A 292 -15.16 5.37 21.61
C LEU A 292 -15.70 5.61 20.19
N THR A 293 -16.04 6.86 19.87
CA THR A 293 -16.17 7.31 18.47
C THR A 293 -14.80 7.52 17.81
N ASP A 294 -14.77 7.71 16.49
CA ASP A 294 -13.51 7.94 15.77
C ASP A 294 -12.84 9.25 16.23
N GLU A 295 -13.63 10.28 16.52
CA GLU A 295 -13.17 11.56 17.06
C GLU A 295 -12.59 11.39 18.47
N GLN A 296 -13.28 10.62 19.32
CA GLN A 296 -12.80 10.33 20.67
C GLN A 296 -11.54 9.48 20.66
N PHE A 297 -11.41 8.55 19.72
CA PHE A 297 -10.18 7.76 19.51
C PHE A 297 -9.03 8.64 19.02
N ALA A 298 -9.32 9.64 18.17
CA ALA A 298 -8.36 10.55 17.58
C ALA A 298 -7.75 11.57 18.57
N ASP A 299 -8.36 11.74 19.75
CA ASP A 299 -7.93 12.72 20.76
C ASP A 299 -6.46 12.50 21.20
N PRO A 300 -5.55 13.47 20.94
CA PRO A 300 -4.14 13.37 21.30
C PRO A 300 -3.88 13.14 22.79
N SER A 301 -4.76 13.61 23.68
CA SER A 301 -4.60 13.46 25.13
C SER A 301 -4.56 11.99 25.55
N ARG A 302 -5.31 11.11 24.86
CA ARG A 302 -5.36 9.67 25.14
C ARG A 302 -4.05 8.97 24.85
N ALA A 303 -3.28 9.44 23.87
CA ALA A 303 -1.98 8.86 23.55
C ALA A 303 -0.88 9.22 24.58
N MET A 304 -1.07 10.30 25.34
CA MET A 304 -0.07 10.84 26.29
C MET A 304 -0.07 10.14 27.66
N GLU A 305 -1.13 9.43 28.03
CA GLU A 305 -1.19 8.65 29.29
C GLU A 305 -0.10 7.56 29.37
N SER A 306 0.58 7.25 28.26
CA SER A 306 1.70 6.30 28.19
C SER A 306 3.08 6.85 28.60
N ARG A 307 3.26 8.18 28.77
CA ARG A 307 4.57 8.80 29.05
C ARG A 307 4.89 9.03 30.54
N ASN A 308 3.91 8.87 31.43
CA ASN A 308 4.08 9.10 32.88
C ASN A 308 4.15 7.82 33.72
N SER A 309 4.52 6.69 33.11
CA SER A 309 4.87 5.48 33.86
C SER A 309 6.41 5.37 33.93
N PRO A 310 7.00 5.36 35.14
CA PRO A 310 8.46 5.30 35.32
C PRO A 310 9.10 4.03 34.75
#